data_AF-A0A7Z9K3H9-F1
#
_entry.id   AF-A0A7Z9K3H9-F1
#
_cell.length_a   1.000
_cell.length_b   1.000
_cell.length_c   1.000
_cell.angle_alpha   90.00
_cell.angle_beta   90.00
_cell.angle_gamma   90.00
#
_symmetry.space_group_name_H-M   'P 1'
#
loop_
_entity.id
_entity.type
_entity.pdbx_description
1 polymer ?
#
loop_
_entity_poly.entity_id
_entity_poly.type
_entity_poly.pdbx_seq_one_letter_code
_entity_poly.pdbx_strand_id
1 'polypeptide(L)'
;MPSRTLRLSQMVPKLTRAAFRDRGFHQASILTDWTDIVGVEMAAKSCPEKISRDGVLTLRVDGPIALEIQHLEPQLLERIATHFGYRAVVRIAIRQGPLPHGVAT
;
A
#
# COMPACT_ATOMS: atom_id res chain seq x y z
N MET A 1 -16.74 -22.28 39.10
CA MET A 1 -15.72 -22.48 38.03
C MET A 1 -15.53 -21.16 37.29
N PRO A 2 -14.36 -20.50 37.32
CA PRO A 2 -14.14 -19.27 36.57
C PRO A 2 -13.73 -19.57 35.12
N SER A 3 -14.46 -18.97 34.18
CA SER A 3 -14.26 -19.08 32.74
C SER A 3 -12.94 -18.43 32.30
N ARG A 4 -12.20 -19.16 31.47
CA ARG A 4 -10.85 -18.86 30.97
C ARG A 4 -10.89 -17.70 29.96
N THR A 5 -10.56 -16.48 30.38
CA THR A 5 -10.28 -15.36 29.46
C THR A 5 -8.88 -15.55 28.86
N LEU A 6 -8.81 -16.16 27.66
CA LEU A 6 -7.55 -16.21 26.91
C LEU A 6 -7.29 -14.85 26.27
N ARG A 7 -6.37 -14.10 26.89
CA ARG A 7 -5.83 -12.84 26.36
C ARG A 7 -5.04 -13.13 25.08
N LEU A 8 -5.59 -12.77 23.92
CA LEU A 8 -4.88 -12.74 22.63
C LEU A 8 -3.67 -11.78 22.59
N SER A 9 -3.42 -11.05 23.68
CA SER A 9 -2.50 -9.92 23.74
C SER A 9 -1.01 -10.28 23.84
N GLN A 10 -0.62 -11.55 23.89
CA GLN A 10 0.76 -11.96 24.19
C GLN A 10 1.54 -12.62 23.03
N MET A 11 0.95 -12.75 21.83
CA MET A 11 1.62 -13.34 20.66
C MET A 11 2.06 -12.33 19.58
N VAL A 12 2.34 -11.06 19.92
CA VAL A 12 2.73 -10.03 18.93
C VAL A 12 3.99 -9.19 19.28
N PRO A 13 5.10 -9.75 19.81
CA PRO A 13 6.37 -9.01 19.76
C PRO A 13 7.50 -9.65 18.94
N LYS A 14 7.37 -10.89 18.45
CA LYS A 14 8.42 -11.53 17.63
C LYS A 14 8.15 -11.50 16.12
N LEU A 15 6.88 -11.59 15.70
CA LEU A 15 6.51 -11.48 14.27
C LEU A 15 6.70 -10.06 13.74
N THR A 16 6.63 -9.06 14.63
CA THR A 16 6.76 -7.65 14.27
C THR A 16 8.12 -7.35 13.66
N ARG A 17 9.23 -7.79 14.27
CA ARG A 17 10.58 -7.40 13.80
C ARG A 17 11.01 -8.05 12.47
N ALA A 18 10.57 -9.28 12.19
CA ALA A 18 10.81 -9.93 10.90
C ALA A 18 9.91 -9.33 9.81
N ALA A 19 8.61 -9.13 10.11
CA ALA A 19 7.69 -8.48 9.20
C ALA A 19 8.05 -7.01 8.94
N PHE A 20 8.70 -6.30 9.86
CA PHE A 20 9.18 -4.93 9.62
C PHE A 20 10.32 -4.87 8.60
N ARG A 21 11.23 -5.85 8.60
CA ARG A 21 12.33 -5.91 7.63
C ARG A 21 11.81 -6.26 6.23
N ASP A 22 10.93 -7.26 6.20
CA ASP A 22 10.25 -7.71 4.98
C ASP A 22 9.40 -6.57 4.40
N ARG A 23 8.56 -5.90 5.21
CA ARG A 23 7.74 -4.77 4.77
C ARG A 23 8.52 -3.53 4.34
N GLY A 24 9.70 -3.28 4.91
CA GLY A 24 10.57 -2.21 4.44
C GLY A 24 11.09 -2.49 3.03
N PHE A 25 11.38 -3.76 2.73
CA PHE A 25 11.70 -4.23 1.39
C PHE A 25 10.48 -4.09 0.46
N HIS A 26 9.29 -4.54 0.87
CA HIS A 26 8.07 -4.40 0.06
C HIS A 26 7.65 -2.95 -0.18
N GLN A 27 7.90 -2.07 0.79
CA GLN A 27 7.71 -0.63 0.63
C GLN A 27 8.69 -0.04 -0.39
N ALA A 28 9.95 -0.49 -0.41
CA ALA A 28 10.91 -0.06 -1.43
C ALA A 28 10.59 -0.67 -2.81
N SER A 29 10.16 -1.92 -2.88
CA SER A 29 9.75 -2.58 -4.13
C SER A 29 8.50 -1.95 -4.72
N ILE A 30 7.44 -1.69 -3.95
CA ILE A 30 6.23 -1.05 -4.50
C ILE A 30 6.50 0.36 -5.05
N LEU A 31 7.48 1.07 -4.48
CA LEU A 31 7.92 2.38 -4.98
C LEU A 31 8.72 2.25 -6.28
N THR A 32 9.52 1.19 -6.41
CA THR A 32 10.39 0.95 -7.57
C THR A 32 9.61 0.35 -8.74
N ASP A 33 8.75 -0.63 -8.46
CA ASP A 33 7.99 -1.43 -9.41
C ASP A 33 6.55 -0.90 -9.60
N TRP A 34 6.23 0.29 -9.09
CA TRP A 34 4.87 0.85 -9.19
C TRP A 34 4.35 0.83 -10.64
N THR A 35 5.19 1.24 -11.58
CA THR A 35 4.88 1.27 -13.01
C THR A 35 4.56 -0.11 -13.58
N ASP A 36 5.20 -1.17 -13.09
CA ASP A 36 4.91 -2.55 -13.50
C ASP A 36 3.57 -3.02 -12.93
N ILE A 37 3.27 -2.65 -11.68
CA ILE A 37 2.04 -3.01 -10.98
C ILE A 37 0.81 -2.33 -11.58
N VAL A 38 0.86 -1.01 -11.80
CA VAL A 38 -0.31 -0.23 -12.22
C VAL A 38 -0.32 0.14 -13.70
N GLY A 39 0.83 0.06 -14.37
CA GLY A 39 1.03 0.49 -15.75
C GLY A 39 1.49 1.95 -15.86
N VAL A 40 2.13 2.28 -16.99
CA VAL A 40 2.75 3.59 -17.26
C VAL A 40 1.78 4.77 -17.12
N GLU A 41 0.54 4.62 -17.60
CA GLU A 41 -0.46 5.69 -17.58
C GLU A 41 -0.91 6.05 -16.15
N MET A 42 -1.06 5.04 -15.29
CA MET A 42 -1.43 5.24 -13.89
C MET A 42 -0.25 5.70 -13.05
N ALA A 43 0.95 5.18 -13.31
CA ALA A 43 2.17 5.61 -12.63
C ALA A 43 2.54 7.07 -12.96
N ALA A 44 2.17 7.56 -14.15
CA ALA A 44 2.37 8.96 -14.50
C ALA A 44 1.51 9.94 -13.66
N LYS A 45 0.36 9.48 -13.17
CA LYS A 45 -0.63 10.30 -12.45
C LYS A 45 -0.78 9.91 -10.98
N SER A 46 -0.06 8.89 -10.53
CA SER A 46 -0.11 8.40 -9.15
C SER A 46 1.25 7.87 -8.70
N CYS A 47 1.62 8.15 -7.46
CA CYS A 47 2.87 7.70 -6.88
C CYS A 47 2.64 7.21 -5.45
N PRO A 48 3.01 5.95 -5.12
CA PRO A 48 2.89 5.44 -3.78
C PRO A 48 3.85 6.23 -2.87
N GLU A 49 3.41 6.61 -1.67
CA GLU A 49 4.27 7.32 -0.72
C GLU A 49 4.78 6.38 0.37
N LYS A 50 3.87 5.62 0.97
CA LYS A 50 4.18 4.76 2.12
C LYS A 50 3.07 3.75 2.36
N ILE A 51 3.43 2.67 3.04
CA ILE A 51 2.49 1.66 3.55
C ILE A 51 2.50 1.72 5.09
N SER A 52 1.34 1.91 5.69
CA SER A 52 1.14 1.86 7.14
C SER A 52 1.19 0.42 7.67
N ARG A 53 1.41 0.26 8.99
CA ARG A 53 1.48 -1.06 9.64
C ARG A 53 0.19 -1.87 9.49
N ASP A 54 -0.93 -1.17 9.37
CA ASP A 54 -2.27 -1.73 9.15
C ASP A 54 -2.54 -2.12 7.69
N GLY A 55 -1.54 -2.00 6.79
CA GLY A 55 -1.69 -2.35 5.38
C GLY A 55 -2.37 -1.27 4.54
N VAL A 56 -2.33 -0.01 4.99
CA VAL A 56 -2.88 1.13 4.23
C VAL A 56 -1.79 1.74 3.37
N LEU A 57 -1.92 1.65 2.04
CA LEU A 57 -1.04 2.31 1.08
C LEU A 57 -1.51 3.75 0.89
N THR A 58 -0.66 4.71 1.26
CA THR A 58 -0.87 6.11 0.91
C THR A 58 -0.44 6.32 -0.53
N LEU A 59 -1.38 6.64 -1.40
CA LEU A 59 -1.15 6.89 -2.81
C LEU A 59 -1.34 8.37 -3.10
N ARG A 60 -0.26 9.05 -3.51
CA ARG A 60 -0.36 10.42 -3.97
C ARG A 60 -0.87 10.43 -5.40
N VAL A 61 -1.80 11.32 -5.70
CA VAL A 61 -2.43 11.43 -7.01
C VAL A 61 -2.40 12.88 -7.48
N ASP A 62 -1.96 13.09 -8.72
CA ASP A 62 -2.00 14.38 -9.39
C ASP A 62 -3.29 14.50 -10.22
N GLY A 63 -3.92 15.68 -10.15
CA GLY A 63 -5.13 15.98 -10.90
C GLY A 63 -6.42 15.29 -10.40
N PRO A 64 -7.49 15.32 -11.21
CA PRO A 64 -8.83 14.88 -10.81
C PRO A 64 -9.05 13.36 -10.89
N ILE A 65 -8.02 12.54 -11.15
CA ILE A 65 -8.19 11.09 -11.33
C ILE A 65 -8.46 10.32 -10.03
N ALA A 66 -8.55 11.01 -8.90
CA ALA A 66 -8.78 10.40 -7.59
C ALA A 66 -10.02 9.49 -7.58
N LEU A 67 -11.09 9.86 -8.31
CA LEU A 67 -12.29 9.03 -8.41
C LEU A 67 -12.05 7.74 -9.21
N GLU A 68 -11.29 7.82 -10.29
CA GLU A 68 -10.93 6.68 -11.13
C GLU A 68 -10.11 5.68 -10.33
N ILE A 69 -9.13 6.17 -9.56
CA ILE A 69 -8.34 5.35 -8.64
C ILE A 69 -9.19 4.73 -7.52
N GLN A 70 -10.21 5.41 -6.99
CA GLN A 70 -11.12 4.78 -6.01
C GLN A 70 -11.89 3.61 -6.61
N HIS A 71 -12.34 3.72 -7.86
CA HIS A 71 -13.03 2.62 -8.54
C HIS A 71 -12.06 1.48 -8.89
N LEU A 72 -10.81 1.82 -9.23
CA LEU A 72 -9.75 0.87 -9.53
C LEU A 72 -9.06 0.31 -8.27
N GLU A 73 -9.30 0.88 -7.09
CA GLU A 73 -8.71 0.44 -5.81
C GLU A 73 -8.78 -1.08 -5.61
N PRO A 74 -9.94 -1.75 -5.72
CA PRO A 74 -9.99 -3.20 -5.57
C PRO A 74 -9.10 -3.94 -6.57
N GLN A 75 -9.06 -3.51 -7.83
CA GLN A 75 -8.21 -4.11 -8.85
C GLN A 75 -6.72 -3.86 -8.58
N LEU A 76 -6.37 -2.66 -8.11
CA LEU A 76 -5.00 -2.31 -7.72
C LEU A 76 -4.54 -3.16 -6.55
N LEU A 77 -5.39 -3.36 -5.54
CA LEU A 77 -5.11 -4.23 -4.41
C LEU A 77 -4.87 -5.68 -4.84
N GLU A 78 -5.65 -6.18 -5.79
CA GLU A 78 -5.43 -7.50 -6.39
C GLU A 78 -4.11 -7.58 -7.14
N ARG A 79 -3.80 -6.60 -8.01
CA ARG A 79 -2.53 -6.55 -8.74
C ARG A 79 -1.32 -6.51 -7.81
N ILE A 80 -1.38 -5.67 -6.77
CA ILE A 80 -0.36 -5.61 -5.73
C ILE A 80 -0.24 -6.97 -5.05
N ALA A 81 -1.35 -7.58 -4.62
CA ALA A 81 -1.32 -8.88 -3.96
C ALA A 81 -0.76 -10.00 -4.86
N THR A 82 -1.06 -9.98 -6.15
CA THR A 82 -0.53 -10.92 -7.14
C THR A 82 0.97 -10.71 -7.37
N HIS A 83 1.42 -9.46 -7.48
CA HIS A 83 2.84 -9.13 -7.68
C HIS A 83 3.70 -9.56 -6.49
N PHE A 84 3.21 -9.34 -5.25
CA PHE A 84 3.92 -9.74 -4.03
C PHE A 84 3.68 -11.21 -3.64
N GLY A 85 2.65 -11.87 -4.19
CA GLY A 85 2.25 -13.23 -3.82
C GLY A 85 1.51 -13.33 -2.47
N TYR A 86 1.22 -12.21 -1.81
CA TYR A 86 0.43 -12.13 -0.59
C TYR A 86 -0.20 -10.74 -0.42
N ARG A 87 -1.25 -10.63 0.42
CA ARG A 87 -1.98 -9.35 0.62
C ARG A 87 -1.20 -8.39 1.53
N ALA A 88 -0.22 -7.70 0.95
CA ALA A 88 0.59 -6.68 1.63
C ALA A 88 -0.18 -5.38 1.91
N VAL A 89 -1.11 -5.03 1.02
CA VAL A 89 -1.96 -3.84 1.09
C VAL A 89 -3.40 -4.28 1.21
N VAL A 90 -4.12 -3.67 2.16
CA VAL A 90 -5.52 -3.95 2.49
C VAL A 90 -6.42 -2.80 2.07
N ARG A 91 -5.87 -1.58 1.98
CA ARG A 91 -6.61 -0.37 1.64
C ARG A 91 -5.70 0.66 0.98
N ILE A 92 -6.27 1.49 0.10
CA ILE A 92 -5.59 2.65 -0.48
C ILE A 92 -6.13 3.94 0.14
N ALA A 93 -5.23 4.78 0.63
CA ALA A 93 -5.53 6.13 1.10
C ALA A 93 -5.03 7.11 0.04
N ILE A 94 -5.97 7.73 -0.67
CA ILE A 94 -5.64 8.70 -1.71
C ILE A 94 -5.30 10.04 -1.09
N ARG A 95 -4.18 10.61 -1.50
CA ARG A 95 -3.75 11.95 -1.14
C ARG A 95 -3.59 12.79 -2.39
N GLN A 96 -4.44 13.79 -2.56
CA GLN A 96 -4.26 14.75 -3.64
C GLN A 96 -3.08 15.67 -3.34
N GLY A 97 -2.21 15.85 -4.32
CA GLY A 97 -1.10 16.78 -4.22
C GLY A 97 -0.15 16.63 -5.40
N PRO A 98 0.66 17.67 -5.67
CA PRO A 98 1.60 17.63 -6.78
C PRO A 98 2.54 16.44 -6.63
N LEU A 99 2.66 15.66 -7.71
CA LEU A 99 3.62 14.57 -7.77
C LEU A 99 5.05 15.14 -7.69
N PRO A 100 5.99 14.44 -7.04
CA PRO A 100 7.39 14.87 -6.96
C PRO A 100 8.08 14.97 -8.33
N HIS A 101 7.44 14.44 -9.38
CA HIS A 101 7.76 14.70 -10.77
C HIS A 101 6.66 15.60 -11.32
N GLY A 102 6.70 16.89 -10.95
CA GLY A 102 5.84 17.87 -11.60
C GLY A 102 6.16 17.84 -13.08
N VAL A 103 5.17 17.48 -13.91
CA VAL A 103 5.19 17.94 -15.29
C VAL A 103 4.98 19.45 -15.20
N ALA A 104 6.10 20.15 -15.16
CA ALA A 104 6.15 21.57 -15.45
C ALA A 104 5.85 21.71 -16.96
N THR A 105 4.62 22.08 -17.28
CA THR A 105 4.26 22.81 -18.51
C THR A 105 2.98 23.57 -18.27
#